data_AF-A0A8S3KQZ5-F1
#
_entry.id   AF-A0A8S3KQZ5-F1
#
_cell.length_a   1.000
_cell.length_b   1.000
_cell.length_c   1.000
_cell.angle_alpha   90.00
_cell.angle_beta   90.00
_cell.angle_gamma   90.00
#
_symmetry.space_group_name_H-M   'P 1'
#
loop_
_entity.id
_entity.type
_entity.pdbx_description
1 polymer ?
#
loop_
_entity_poly.entity_id
_entity_poly.type
_entity_poly.pdbx_seq_one_letter_code
_entity_poly.pdbx_strand_id
1 'polypeptide(L)'
;MDFGYNMKVNIVTGLLNVICWLLWSVVNFLAGKLYAWRCALSVALTMAFVALELADFPPIFWLIDAHSLWHFSTMFLPILWYRFIVDDSRYLLGYFN
;
A
#
# COMPACT_ATOMS: atom_id res chain seq x y z
N MET A 1 -7.46 11.39 -25.93
CA MET A 1 -7.48 10.76 -24.60
C MET A 1 -7.04 11.81 -23.61
N ASP A 2 -7.93 12.21 -22.72
CA ASP A 2 -7.66 13.34 -21.82
C ASP A 2 -6.84 12.85 -20.63
N PHE A 3 -5.59 13.30 -20.55
CA PHE A 3 -4.65 12.96 -19.46
C PHE A 3 -5.28 13.17 -18.07
N GLY A 4 -6.04 14.25 -17.90
CA GLY A 4 -6.74 14.56 -16.66
C GLY A 4 -7.88 13.58 -16.32
N TYR A 5 -8.54 12.96 -17.30
CA TYR A 5 -9.55 11.93 -17.04
C TYR A 5 -8.89 10.66 -16.51
N ASN A 6 -7.83 10.19 -17.16
CA ASN A 6 -7.07 9.01 -16.73
C ASN A 6 -6.52 9.18 -15.31
N MET A 7 -5.99 10.36 -14.99
CA MET A 7 -5.50 10.67 -13.64
C MET A 7 -6.63 10.58 -12.59
N LYS A 8 -7.80 11.16 -12.86
CA LYS A 8 -8.95 11.09 -11.94
C LYS A 8 -9.40 9.65 -11.69
N VAL A 9 -9.51 8.85 -12.74
CA VAL A 9 -9.90 7.43 -12.62
C VAL A 9 -8.88 6.65 -11.79
N ASN A 10 -7.58 6.86 -12.01
CA ASN A 10 -6.53 6.23 -11.21
C ASN A 10 -6.59 6.62 -9.73
N ILE A 11 -6.81 7.91 -9.43
CA ILE A 11 -6.94 8.37 -8.04
C ILE A 11 -8.17 7.74 -7.37
N VAL A 12 -9.33 7.74 -8.04
CA VAL A 12 -10.57 7.18 -7.47
C VAL A 12 -10.44 5.68 -7.22
N THR A 13 -9.92 4.94 -8.18
CA THR A 13 -9.73 3.48 -8.04
C THR A 13 -8.68 3.16 -6.97
N GLY A 14 -7.59 3.93 -6.89
CA GLY A 14 -6.59 3.81 -5.83
C GLY A 14 -7.17 4.04 -4.44
N LEU A 15 -7.98 5.09 -4.26
CA LEU A 15 -8.65 5.38 -2.98
C LEU A 15 -9.61 4.26 -2.57
N LEU A 16 -10.42 3.75 -3.50
CA LEU A 16 -11.31 2.63 -3.24
C LEU A 16 -10.52 1.39 -2.79
N ASN A 17 -9.43 1.07 -3.48
CA ASN A 17 -8.55 -0.03 -3.11
C ASN A 17 -8.00 0.12 -1.68
N VAL A 18 -7.49 1.31 -1.34
CA VAL A 18 -6.96 1.61 0.00
C VAL A 18 -8.04 1.42 1.07
N ILE A 19 -9.24 1.96 0.86
CA ILE A 19 -10.35 1.85 1.81
C ILE A 19 -10.73 0.37 2.02
N CYS A 20 -10.92 -0.39 0.93
CA CYS A 20 -11.27 -1.79 0.99
C CYS A 20 -10.26 -2.61 1.81
N TRP A 21 -8.96 -2.44 1.55
CA TRP A 21 -7.93 -3.19 2.26
C TRP A 21 -7.75 -2.78 3.71
N LEU A 22 -7.90 -1.49 4.04
CA LEU A 22 -7.85 -1.02 5.43
C LEU A 22 -9.04 -1.58 6.22
N LEU A 23 -10.25 -1.55 5.66
CA LEU A 23 -11.43 -2.16 6.29
C LEU A 23 -11.23 -3.65 6.54
N TRP A 24 -10.75 -4.39 5.53
CA TRP A 24 -10.43 -5.81 5.67
C TRP A 24 -9.39 -6.04 6.78
N SER A 25 -8.35 -5.22 6.83
CA SER A 25 -7.27 -5.34 7.82
C SER A 25 -7.78 -5.11 9.25
N VAL A 26 -8.63 -4.09 9.45
CA VAL A 26 -9.24 -3.80 10.76
C VAL A 26 -10.15 -4.94 11.20
N VAL A 27 -11.04 -5.40 10.32
CA VAL A 27 -11.97 -6.50 10.64
C VAL A 27 -11.20 -7.77 11.03
N ASN A 28 -10.15 -8.13 10.29
CA ASN A 28 -9.36 -9.32 10.57
C ASN A 28 -8.49 -9.16 11.82
N PHE A 29 -7.95 -7.97 12.07
CA PHE A 29 -7.20 -7.70 13.29
C PHE A 29 -8.09 -7.80 14.53
N LEU A 30 -9.30 -7.24 14.48
CA LEU A 30 -10.30 -7.37 15.55
C LEU A 30 -10.78 -8.81 15.76
N ALA A 31 -10.76 -9.63 14.71
CA ALA A 31 -11.03 -11.07 14.79
C ALA A 31 -9.84 -11.89 15.34
N GLY A 32 -8.76 -11.25 15.81
CA GLY A 32 -7.61 -11.91 16.44
C GLY A 32 -6.48 -12.28 15.49
N LYS A 33 -6.59 -11.95 14.20
CA LYS A 33 -5.55 -12.25 13.19
C LYS A 33 -4.47 -11.16 13.21
N LEU A 34 -3.51 -11.29 14.12
CA LEU A 34 -2.45 -10.30 14.30
C LEU A 34 -1.67 -10.01 13.01
N TYR A 35 -1.48 -10.99 12.10
CA TYR A 35 -0.77 -10.76 10.84
C TYR A 35 -1.40 -9.70 9.92
N ALA A 36 -2.68 -9.34 10.12
CA ALA A 36 -3.38 -8.30 9.37
C ALA A 36 -2.73 -6.90 9.47
N TRP A 37 -1.91 -6.64 10.50
CA TRP A 37 -1.16 -5.37 10.59
C TRP A 37 -0.19 -5.18 9.42
N ARG A 38 0.36 -6.26 8.84
CA ARG A 38 1.28 -6.20 7.69
C ARG A 38 0.56 -5.71 6.44
N CYS A 39 -0.69 -6.10 6.26
CA CYS A 39 -1.55 -5.60 5.18
C CYS A 39 -1.85 -4.11 5.38
N ALA A 40 -2.33 -3.73 6.57
CA ALA A 40 -2.60 -2.34 6.89
C ALA A 40 -1.39 -1.43 6.68
N LEU A 41 -0.21 -1.86 7.16
CA LEU A 41 1.04 -1.11 7.00
C LEU A 41 1.42 -0.96 5.52
N SER A 42 1.34 -2.04 4.72
CA SER A 42 1.67 -1.99 3.30
C SER A 42 0.79 -1.00 2.55
N VAL A 43 -0.52 -1.02 2.82
CA VAL A 43 -1.51 -0.16 2.17
C VAL A 43 -1.32 1.29 2.60
N ALA A 44 -1.11 1.54 3.89
CA ALA A 44 -0.87 2.89 4.42
C ALA A 44 0.41 3.50 3.83
N LEU A 45 1.50 2.73 3.77
CA LEU A 45 2.75 3.19 3.15
C LEU A 45 2.56 3.45 1.66
N THR A 46 1.89 2.56 0.92
CA THR A 46 1.61 2.77 -0.51
C THR A 46 0.85 4.09 -0.72
N MET A 47 -0.18 4.36 0.07
CA MET A 47 -0.94 5.61 -0.02
C MET A 47 -0.06 6.83 0.30
N ALA A 48 0.83 6.73 1.29
CA ALA A 48 1.77 7.80 1.62
C ALA A 48 2.72 8.11 0.45
N PHE A 49 3.28 7.10 -0.22
CA PHE A 49 4.17 7.30 -1.37
C PHE A 49 3.43 7.83 -2.61
N VAL A 50 2.21 7.38 -2.88
CA VAL A 50 1.37 7.98 -3.95
C VAL A 50 1.06 9.44 -3.65
N ALA A 51 0.76 9.78 -2.39
CA ALA A 51 0.50 11.17 -1.99
C ALA A 51 1.75 12.05 -2.14
N LEU A 52 2.94 11.52 -1.84
CA LEU A 52 4.21 12.20 -2.09
C LEU A 52 4.46 12.42 -3.58
N GLU A 53 4.20 11.42 -4.44
CA GLU A 53 4.30 11.55 -5.90
C GLU A 53 3.37 12.66 -6.43
N LEU A 54 2.13 12.73 -5.93
CA LEU A 54 1.16 13.75 -6.29
C LEU A 54 1.52 15.16 -5.78
N ALA A 55 2.27 15.26 -4.68
CA ALA A 55 2.69 16.54 -4.11
C ALA A 55 3.82 17.21 -4.90
N ASP A 56 4.54 16.46 -5.73
CA ASP A 56 5.55 16.92 -6.69
C ASP A 56 6.48 18.00 -6.11
N PHE A 57 7.30 17.61 -5.13
CA PHE A 57 8.22 18.53 -4.45
C PHE A 57 9.59 18.59 -5.16
N PRO A 58 10.26 19.76 -5.17
CA PRO A 58 11.57 19.91 -5.79
C PRO A 58 12.64 19.06 -5.08
N PRO A 59 13.66 18.56 -5.81
CA PRO A 59 14.65 17.65 -5.25
C PRO A 59 15.41 18.29 -4.08
N ILE A 60 15.33 17.65 -2.92
CA ILE A 60 16.08 18.00 -1.71
C ILE A 60 17.47 17.38 -1.84
N PHE A 61 18.51 18.20 -1.63
CA PHE A 61 19.92 17.80 -1.78
C PHE A 61 20.28 17.21 -3.15
N TRP A 62 19.50 17.50 -4.20
CA TRP A 62 19.68 16.90 -5.55
C TRP A 62 19.57 15.37 -5.58
N LEU A 63 19.08 14.75 -4.50
CA LEU A 63 19.08 13.30 -4.33
C LEU A 63 17.69 12.75 -4.01
N ILE A 64 16.87 13.49 -3.26
CA ILE A 64 15.56 13.03 -2.79
C ILE A 64 14.48 13.92 -3.41
N ASP A 65 13.71 13.36 -4.33
CA ASP A 65 12.49 13.93 -4.89
C ASP A 65 11.32 12.94 -4.71
N ALA A 66 10.12 13.36 -5.11
CA ALA A 66 8.94 12.51 -5.02
C ALA A 66 9.13 11.18 -5.78
N HIS A 67 9.74 11.27 -6.96
CA HIS A 67 9.93 10.16 -7.88
C HIS A 67 10.92 9.10 -7.39
N SER A 68 12.06 9.52 -6.82
CA SER A 68 13.05 8.62 -6.22
C SER A 68 12.48 7.92 -4.98
N LEU A 69 11.68 8.61 -4.16
CA LEU A 69 10.95 7.98 -3.06
C LEU A 69 9.91 6.97 -3.55
N TRP A 70 9.23 7.26 -4.66
CA TRP A 70 8.33 6.31 -5.31
C TRP A 70 9.07 5.04 -5.75
N HIS A 71 10.19 5.16 -6.46
CA HIS A 71 11.02 4.01 -6.86
C HIS A 71 11.56 3.22 -5.66
N PHE A 72 12.00 3.91 -4.61
CA PHE A 72 12.43 3.26 -3.37
C PHE A 72 11.27 2.44 -2.77
N SER A 73 10.08 3.03 -2.67
CA SER A 73 8.92 2.36 -2.09
C SER A 73 8.50 1.10 -2.86
N THR A 74 8.51 1.16 -4.18
CA THR A 74 8.07 0.06 -5.05
C THR A 74 9.03 -1.13 -5.01
N MET A 75 10.28 -0.95 -4.55
CA MET A 75 11.18 -2.07 -4.28
C MET A 75 10.85 -2.80 -2.96
N PHE A 76 10.52 -2.05 -1.89
CA PHE A 76 10.35 -2.62 -0.55
C PHE A 76 8.93 -3.08 -0.24
N LEU A 77 7.91 -2.34 -0.71
CA LEU A 77 6.51 -2.63 -0.40
C LEU A 77 6.04 -4.01 -0.90
N PRO A 78 6.42 -4.49 -2.10
CA PRO A 78 6.05 -5.83 -2.54
C PRO A 78 6.58 -6.93 -1.63
N ILE A 79 7.74 -6.75 -1.01
CA ILE A 79 8.31 -7.73 -0.06
C ILE A 79 7.43 -7.81 1.19
N LEU A 80 6.98 -6.67 1.72
CA LEU A 80 6.07 -6.63 2.88
C LEU A 80 4.70 -7.25 2.53
N TRP A 81 4.16 -6.92 1.36
CA TRP A 81 2.91 -7.48 0.85
C TRP A 81 2.99 -8.99 0.65
N TYR A 82 4.09 -9.49 0.08
CA TYR A 82 4.32 -10.91 -0.10
C TYR A 82 4.35 -11.66 1.23
N ARG A 83 5.00 -11.11 2.25
CA ARG A 83 5.01 -11.71 3.60
C ARG A 83 3.61 -11.78 4.19
N PHE A 84 2.79 -10.76 3.99
CA PHE A 84 1.39 -10.78 4.37
C PHE A 84 0.63 -11.93 3.69
N ILE A 85 0.76 -12.08 2.36
CA ILE A 85 0.10 -13.16 1.60
C ILE A 85 0.52 -14.55 2.12
N VAL A 86 1.81 -14.74 2.42
CA VAL A 86 2.32 -16.00 2.96
C VAL A 86 1.70 -16.30 4.32
N ASP A 87 1.60 -15.32 5.22
CA ASP A 87 0.97 -15.51 6.53
C ASP A 87 -0.52 -15.81 6.40
N ASP A 88 -1.23 -15.11 5.51
CA ASP A 88 -2.65 -15.35 5.24
C ASP A 88 -2.89 -16.75 4.67
N SER A 89 -2.03 -17.19 3.75
CA SER A 89 -2.07 -18.55 3.19
C SER A 89 -1.83 -19.62 4.26
N ARG A 90 -0.86 -19.41 5.16
CA ARG A 90 -0.58 -20.31 6.29
C ARG A 90 -1.77 -20.38 7.25
N TYR A 91 -2.41 -19.24 7.51
CA TYR A 91 -3.61 -19.18 8.31
C TYR A 91 -4.76 -19.98 7.69
N LEU A 92 -5.02 -19.82 6.38
CA LEU A 92 -6.05 -20.57 5.67
C LEU A 92 -5.77 -22.09 5.62
N LEU A 93 -4.50 -22.49 5.56
CA LEU A 93 -4.09 -23.89 5.61
C LEU A 93 -4.11 -24.50 7.02
N GLY A 94 -4.48 -23.73 8.05
CA GLY A 94 -4.60 -24.22 9.42
C GLY A 94 -3.25 -24.43 10.13
N TYR A 95 -2.15 -23.87 9.62
CA TYR A 95 -0.84 -23.94 10.30
C TYR A 95 -0.80 -23.20 11.66
N PHE A 96 -1.83 -22.41 11.96
CA PHE A 96 -1.99 -21.67 13.21
C PHE A 96 -3.15 -22.19 14.07
N ASN A 97 -3.68 -23.40 13.78
CA ASN A 97 -4.63 -24.14 14.63
C ASN A 97 -3.90 -25.22 15.44
#